data_AF-A0A356QX14-F1
#
_entry.id   AF-A0A356QX14-F1
#
_cell.length_a   1.000
_cell.length_b   1.000
_cell.length_c   1.000
_cell.angle_alpha   90.00
_cell.angle_beta   90.00
_cell.angle_gamma   90.00
#
_symmetry.space_group_name_H-M   'P 1'
#
loop_
_entity.id
_entity.type
_entity.pdbx_description
1 polymer ?
#
loop_
_entity_poly.entity_id
_entity_poly.type
_entity_poly.pdbx_seq_one_letter_code
_entity_poly.pdbx_strand_id
1 'polypeptide(L)'
;MIESPIGLDVWVYGKFISETENTAQINNNRVRIRSLPSTDPESDVLGLLDKGTPVEIKSRKGDWIRLRVTRSIAGWVASERLTIPGSISADWQKRWDDIRSQNRL
;
A
#
# COMPACT_ATOMS: atom_id res chain seq x y z
N MET A 1 1.76 -0.10 11.68
CA MET A 1 0.79 1.02 11.74
C MET A 1 0.49 1.43 10.31
N ILE A 2 -0.69 1.12 9.79
CA ILE A 2 -1.11 1.57 8.45
C ILE A 2 -1.73 2.94 8.64
N GLU A 3 -0.99 3.98 8.30
CA GLU A 3 -1.55 5.31 8.11
C GLU A 3 -1.78 5.52 6.62
N SER A 4 -2.99 5.90 6.20
CA SER A 4 -3.19 6.84 5.08
C SER A 4 -4.68 6.98 4.68
N PRO A 5 -5.23 8.20 4.81
CA PRO A 5 -6.50 8.60 4.20
C PRO A 5 -6.51 8.69 2.65
N ILE A 6 -5.44 8.27 1.95
CA ILE A 6 -5.22 8.54 0.50
C ILE A 6 -4.66 7.34 -0.30
N GLY A 7 -4.42 6.18 0.33
CA GLY A 7 -3.91 4.97 -0.35
C GLY A 7 -2.95 4.14 0.50
N LEU A 8 -2.83 2.84 0.20
CA LEU A 8 -2.02 1.87 0.96
C LEU A 8 -0.62 1.71 0.35
N ASP A 9 0.41 1.81 1.20
CA ASP A 9 1.78 1.46 0.81
C ASP A 9 2.01 -0.05 0.90
N VAL A 10 2.40 -0.67 -0.21
CA VAL A 10 2.60 -2.13 -0.34
C VAL A 10 3.90 -2.44 -1.08
N TRP A 11 4.37 -3.68 -0.97
CA TRP A 11 5.55 -4.18 -1.67
C TRP A 11 5.19 -5.11 -2.82
N VAL A 12 5.88 -4.94 -3.96
CA VAL A 12 5.79 -5.80 -5.14
C VAL A 12 7.19 -6.15 -5.61
N TYR A 13 7.39 -7.40 -6.05
CA TYR A 13 8.67 -7.81 -6.62
C TYR A 13 8.89 -7.14 -7.98
N GLY A 14 10.05 -6.52 -8.18
CA GLY A 14 10.31 -5.55 -9.25
C GLY A 14 10.11 -6.09 -10.65
N LYS A 15 10.29 -7.40 -10.87
CA LYS A 15 10.03 -8.04 -12.18
C LYS A 15 8.58 -7.88 -12.68
N PHE A 16 7.65 -7.53 -11.79
CA PHE A 16 6.24 -7.34 -12.12
C PHE A 16 5.87 -5.88 -12.42
N ILE A 17 6.85 -4.98 -12.41
CA ILE A 17 6.67 -3.57 -12.73
C ILE A 17 7.31 -3.28 -14.08
N SER A 18 6.53 -2.65 -14.95
CA SER A 18 7.04 -2.01 -16.17
C SER A 18 7.08 -0.51 -15.94
N GLU A 19 8.25 0.07 -16.14
CA GLU A 19 8.51 1.51 -15.98
C GLU A 19 8.78 2.12 -17.35
N THR A 20 8.19 3.27 -17.61
CA THR A 20 8.55 4.17 -18.71
C THR A 20 9.07 5.48 -18.11
N GLU A 21 9.48 6.44 -18.94
CA GLU A 21 10.07 7.71 -18.45
C GLU A 21 9.20 8.41 -17.40
N ASN A 22 7.87 8.33 -17.51
CA ASN A 22 6.95 9.07 -16.63
C ASN A 22 5.90 8.21 -15.91
N THR A 23 5.84 6.89 -16.16
CA THR A 23 4.78 6.03 -15.60
C THR A 23 5.30 4.67 -15.16
N ALA A 24 4.62 4.07 -14.18
CA ALA A 24 4.83 2.70 -13.76
C ALA A 24 3.51 1.94 -13.71
N GLN A 25 3.51 0.69 -14.19
CA GLN A 25 2.33 -0.15 -14.19
C GLN A 25 2.67 -1.61 -13.94
N ILE A 26 1.66 -2.36 -13.47
CA ILE A 26 1.75 -3.81 -13.30
C ILE A 26 1.78 -4.48 -14.67
N ASN A 27 2.72 -5.41 -14.88
CA ASN A 27 2.95 -6.03 -16.20
C ASN A 27 2.32 -7.42 -16.38
N ASN A 28 1.77 -8.00 -15.30
CA ASN A 28 1.16 -9.32 -15.30
C ASN A 28 -0.15 -9.35 -14.49
N ASN A 29 -1.02 -10.33 -14.76
CA ASN A 29 -2.27 -10.48 -14.00
C ASN A 29 -2.02 -11.12 -12.64
N ARG A 30 -2.86 -10.75 -11.66
CA ARG A 30 -2.88 -11.31 -10.31
C ARG A 30 -1.51 -11.28 -9.60
N VAL A 31 -0.81 -10.17 -9.72
CA VAL A 31 0.46 -9.92 -9.00
C VAL A 31 0.17 -9.67 -7.54
N ARG A 32 0.81 -10.46 -6.66
CA ARG A 32 0.67 -10.33 -5.21
C ARG A 32 1.33 -9.05 -4.70
N ILE A 33 0.59 -8.27 -3.93
CA ILE A 33 1.12 -7.15 -3.14
C ILE A 33 1.29 -7.60 -1.69
N ARG A 34 2.36 -7.17 -1.03
CA ARG A 34 2.78 -7.69 0.27
C ARG A 34 3.02 -6.61 1.31
N SER A 35 2.93 -6.99 2.59
CA SER A 35 3.21 -6.10 3.72
C SER A 35 4.71 -5.82 3.91
N LEU A 36 5.58 -6.77 3.53
CA LEU A 36 7.03 -6.65 3.61
C LEU A 36 7.70 -7.01 2.27
N PRO A 37 8.94 -6.53 2.01
CA PRO A 37 9.72 -6.90 0.83
C PRO A 37 10.36 -8.28 0.99
N SER A 38 9.53 -9.30 1.20
CA SER A 38 9.94 -10.69 1.34
C SER A 38 8.80 -11.64 0.94
N THR A 39 9.14 -12.89 0.66
CA THR A 39 8.21 -14.02 0.54
C THR A 39 8.15 -14.88 1.80
N ASP A 40 8.88 -14.52 2.85
CA ASP A 40 8.91 -15.22 4.14
C ASP A 40 7.55 -15.18 4.85
N PRO A 41 7.29 -16.07 5.82
CA PRO A 41 6.00 -16.18 6.51
C PRO A 41 5.52 -14.90 7.19
N GLU A 42 6.41 -13.98 7.57
CA GLU A 42 6.09 -12.70 8.19
C GLU A 42 5.52 -11.67 7.19
N SER A 43 5.60 -11.96 5.89
CA SER A 43 5.17 -11.10 4.79
C SER A 43 3.80 -11.53 4.25
N ASP A 44 2.75 -10.97 4.84
CA ASP A 44 1.36 -11.19 4.43
C ASP A 44 1.10 -10.71 2.99
N VAL A 45 0.30 -11.48 2.25
CA VAL A 45 -0.26 -11.06 0.95
C VAL A 45 -1.49 -10.20 1.22
N LEU A 46 -1.43 -8.93 0.83
CA LEU A 46 -2.48 -7.95 1.11
C LEU A 46 -3.51 -7.81 -0.02
N GLY A 47 -3.23 -8.41 -1.18
CA GLY A 47 -4.12 -8.36 -2.33
C GLY A 47 -3.45 -8.80 -3.62
N LEU A 48 -4.16 -8.54 -4.73
CA LEU A 48 -3.72 -8.84 -6.09
C LEU A 48 -3.95 -7.61 -6.97
N LEU A 49 -2.99 -7.30 -7.83
CA LEU A 49 -3.14 -6.30 -8.88
C LEU A 49 -3.07 -6.96 -10.26
N ASP A 50 -3.86 -6.47 -11.20
CA ASP A 50 -3.88 -6.97 -12.57
C ASP A 50 -3.04 -6.12 -13.52
N LYS A 51 -2.70 -6.69 -14.68
CA LYS A 51 -1.90 -6.03 -15.71
C LYS A 51 -2.53 -4.71 -16.11
N GLY A 52 -1.69 -3.70 -16.30
CA GLY A 52 -2.11 -2.34 -16.66
C GLY A 52 -2.56 -1.49 -15.47
N THR A 53 -2.60 -2.04 -14.25
CA THR A 53 -2.86 -1.22 -13.05
C THR A 53 -1.77 -0.17 -12.90
N PRO A 54 -2.10 1.14 -12.92
CA PRO A 54 -1.13 2.21 -12.69
C PRO A 54 -0.72 2.24 -11.23
N VAL A 55 0.56 2.47 -10.96
CA VAL A 55 1.12 2.51 -9.62
C VAL A 55 2.08 3.67 -9.46
N GLU A 56 2.17 4.19 -8.23
CA GLU A 56 3.16 5.21 -7.88
C GLU A 56 4.30 4.55 -7.09
N ILE A 57 5.54 4.66 -7.59
CA ILE A 57 6.73 4.14 -6.91
C ILE A 57 7.13 5.09 -5.79
N LYS A 58 7.25 4.57 -4.57
CA LYS A 58 7.67 5.33 -3.37
C LYS A 58 9.12 5.06 -2.98
N SER A 59 9.57 3.81 -3.08
CA SER A 59 10.97 3.44 -2.79
C SER A 59 11.32 2.05 -3.32
N ARG A 60 12.59 1.67 -3.21
CA ARG A 60 13.10 0.34 -3.55
C ARG A 60 13.89 -0.26 -2.38
N LYS A 61 13.90 -1.59 -2.29
CA LYS A 61 14.74 -2.34 -1.34
C LYS A 61 15.10 -3.70 -1.96
N GLY A 62 16.35 -3.84 -2.39
CA GLY A 62 16.76 -4.99 -3.20
C GLY A 62 15.87 -5.11 -4.45
N ASP A 63 15.36 -6.32 -4.69
CA ASP A 63 14.47 -6.60 -5.82
C ASP A 63 13.03 -6.13 -5.62
N TRP A 64 12.71 -5.51 -4.48
CA TRP A 64 11.35 -5.10 -4.14
C TRP A 64 11.14 -3.61 -4.37
N ILE A 65 9.93 -3.27 -4.83
CA ILE A 65 9.48 -1.92 -5.06
C ILE A 65 8.32 -1.64 -4.11
N ARG A 66 8.41 -0.54 -3.37
CA ARG A 66 7.32 -0.04 -2.52
C ARG A 66 6.45 0.88 -3.36
N LEU A 67 5.15 0.59 -3.38
CA LEU A 67 4.16 1.28 -4.20
C LEU A 67 3.07 1.88 -3.32
N ARG A 68 2.52 3.00 -3.74
CA ARG A 68 1.26 3.54 -3.21
C ARG A 68 0.12 3.11 -4.11
N VAL A 69 -0.83 2.37 -3.55
CA VAL A 69 -2.09 2.01 -4.23
C VAL A 69 -3.18 2.96 -3.74
N THR A 70 -3.65 3.83 -4.63
CA THR A 70 -4.64 4.88 -4.31
C THR A 70 -6.09 4.45 -4.51
N ARG A 71 -6.32 3.28 -5.14
CA ARG A 71 -7.66 2.69 -5.27
C ARG A 71 -8.00 1.84 -4.05
N SER A 72 -9.28 1.78 -3.71
CA SER A 72 -9.80 1.00 -2.58
C SER A 72 -9.38 -0.47 -2.70
N ILE A 73 -8.47 -0.91 -1.84
CA ILE A 73 -8.20 -2.33 -1.62
C ILE A 73 -9.26 -2.82 -0.65
N ALA A 74 -10.16 -3.67 -1.12
CA ALA A 74 -11.05 -4.44 -0.24
C ALA A 74 -10.28 -5.68 0.23
N GLY A 75 -10.16 -5.85 1.54
CA GLY A 75 -9.50 -7.00 2.14
C GLY A 75 -10.12 -7.33 3.49
N TRP A 76 -10.00 -8.60 3.88
CA TRP A 76 -10.39 -9.05 5.21
C TRP A 76 -9.14 -9.11 6.08
N VAL A 77 -9.21 -8.49 7.24
CA VAL A 77 -8.18 -8.60 8.28
C VAL A 77 -8.80 -9.32 9.47
N ALA A 78 -8.08 -10.29 10.01
CA ALA A 78 -8.52 -10.99 11.20
C ALA A 78 -8.60 -9.98 12.35
N SER A 79 -9.78 -9.83 12.96
CA SER A 79 -10.06 -8.78 13.94
C SER A 79 -9.10 -8.82 15.13
N GLU A 80 -8.63 -10.00 15.52
CA GLU A 80 -7.67 -10.24 16.59
C GLU A 80 -6.27 -9.66 16.30
N ARG A 81 -5.95 -9.36 15.04
CA ARG A 81 -4.70 -8.70 14.64
C ARG A 81 -4.82 -7.18 14.61
N LEU A 82 -6.01 -6.63 14.88
CA LEU A 82 -6.22 -5.19 14.96
C LEU A 82 -5.94 -4.69 16.37
N THR A 83 -4.95 -3.82 16.51
CA THR A 83 -4.81 -3.02 17.71
C THR A 83 -5.69 -1.79 17.58
N ILE A 84 -6.76 -1.74 18.36
CA ILE A 84 -7.55 -0.52 18.53
C ILE A 84 -6.77 0.39 19.49
N PRO A 85 -6.33 1.59 19.07
CA PRO A 85 -5.69 2.51 19.99
C PRO A 85 -6.70 2.86 21.11
N GLY A 86 -6.37 2.56 22.36
CA GLY A 86 -7.26 2.79 23.50
C GLY A 86 -7.58 4.28 23.74
N SER A 87 -6.69 5.17 23.31
CA SER A 87 -6.91 6.61 23.26
C SER A 87 -6.29 7.19 21.99
N ILE A 88 -7.11 7.89 21.23
CA ILE A 88 -6.64 8.68 20.10
C ILE A 88 -5.93 9.91 20.69
N SER A 89 -4.63 10.08 20.43
CA SER A 89 -3.93 11.29 20.85
C SER A 89 -4.43 12.50 20.06
N ALA A 90 -4.44 13.69 20.68
CA ALA A 90 -4.83 14.93 20.00
C ALA A 90 -3.96 15.18 18.75
N ASP A 91 -2.67 14.82 18.80
CA ASP A 91 -1.75 14.93 17.68
C ASP A 91 -2.12 13.98 16.53
N TRP A 92 -2.53 12.74 16.85
CA TRP A 92 -3.01 11.80 15.84
C TRP A 92 -4.29 12.30 15.19
N GLN A 93 -5.23 12.82 15.99
CA GLN A 93 -6.51 13.34 15.50
C GLN A 93 -6.29 14.55 14.58
N LYS A 94 -5.44 15.49 15.00
CA LYS A 94 -5.08 16.65 14.19
C LYS A 94 -4.46 16.24 12.84
N ARG A 95 -3.49 15.33 12.87
CA ARG A 95 -2.83 14.83 11.65
C ARG A 95 -3.81 14.14 10.71
N TRP A 96 -4.78 13.42 11.26
CA TRP A 96 -5.82 12.73 10.51
C TRP A 96 -6.79 13.69 9.82
N ASP A 97 -7.22 14.74 10.53
CA ASP A 97 -8.12 15.77 10.00
C ASP A 97 -7.43 16.63 8.91
N ASP A 98 -6.14 16.95 9.10
CA ASP A 98 -5.32 17.66 8.11
C ASP A 98 -5.25 16.89 6.78
N ILE A 99 -5.00 15.56 6.82
CA ILE A 99 -4.89 14.76 5.59
C ILE A 99 -6.26 14.61 4.88
N ARG A 100 -7.37 14.57 5.63
CA ARG A 100 -8.72 14.49 5.05
C ARG A 100 -9.16 15.81 4.40
N SER A 101 -8.79 16.95 4.96
CA SER A 101 -9.17 18.27 4.43
C SER A 101 -8.44 18.62 3.12
N GLN A 102 -7.19 18.20 2.96
CA GLN A 102 -6.39 18.42 1.74
C GLN A 102 -6.92 17.68 0.50
N ASN A 103 -7.77 16.67 0.68
CA ASN A 103 -8.29 15.83 -0.41
C ASN A 103 -9.80 16.04 -0.70
N ARG A 104 -10.41 17.11 -0.16
CA ARG A 104 -11.74 17.57 -0.60
C ARG A 104 -11.58 18.44 -1.85
N LEU A 105 -11.73 17.83 -3.02
CA LEU A 105 -12.14 18.49 -4.27
C LEU A 105 -13.44 17.85 -4.75
#